data_AF-A0A7K6UNE3-F1
#
_entry.id   AF-A0A7K6UNE3-F1
#
_cell.length_a   1.000
_cell.length_b   1.000
_cell.length_c   1.000
_cell.angle_alpha   90.00
_cell.angle_beta   90.00
_cell.angle_gamma   90.00
#
_symmetry.space_group_name_H-M   'P 1'
#
loop_
_entity.id
_entity.type
_entity.pdbx_description
1 polymer ?
#
loop_
_entity_poly.entity_id
_entity_poly.type
_entity_poly.pdbx_seq_one_letter_code
_entity_poly.pdbx_strand_id
1 'polypeptide(L)'
;NERLRALNDMMGGVLEVKKEDILKLDIPPPPFISKPEHAWSDEEKKIFREYEEKVKELNEEKENYRALQNELKKLEASIQETTQSFDETVCRLSERKVKIEMVIYQEELKIVNLVYALLLDEELDTREAGLHNFLTKKEKEQVSYHLECCSWEMCNIYNTNLERGFTKEFANVPADLLDELFQLYKQRPTIPVTEMLLDTANPYRDCSGSAEDYKNALTLLMKAMDELDSSEHMPNGLDLSVWEYFCLARRNKMESEELVKWKALTLAEMQAFLQRRMDDNKKIKSEIEDIFQELTWLQEEKTKLQLNLTVQFLLKQGQVELESTDILDYSDAILINKSVIEELNCSIMAQGKKKIASMVEYKDFSKGIFQLEWEHKKMTMQIEDLNQKARDILTLPISKDRQLFLTVLNYDGHIAHHISVMEQTLGIMDKLHKKNVKNLQKRIKELEKCISLKEQENYELSLELKEMLVSVSERRHISEAADTQRVSEKIAKQRYQEILKQKHLRGLVKEQEEQFEILQAKAE
;
A
#
# COMPACT_ATOMS: atom_id res chain seq x y z
N ASN A 1 51.55 41.87 -21.47
CA ASN A 1 52.55 41.76 -20.39
C ASN A 1 53.08 43.10 -19.88
N GLU A 2 53.35 44.11 -20.71
CA GLU A 2 53.87 45.41 -20.24
C GLU A 2 53.00 46.05 -19.15
N ARG A 3 51.67 46.05 -19.30
CA ARG A 3 50.73 46.57 -18.30
C ARG A 3 50.80 45.87 -16.92
N LEU A 4 51.22 44.60 -16.87
CA LEU A 4 51.47 43.85 -15.63
C LEU A 4 52.85 44.15 -15.06
N ARG A 5 53.88 44.33 -15.91
CA ARG A 5 55.19 44.82 -15.45
C ARG A 5 55.08 46.22 -14.84
N ALA A 6 54.42 47.14 -15.52
CA ALA A 6 54.17 48.49 -15.00
C ALA A 6 53.37 48.49 -13.67
N LEU A 7 52.45 47.55 -13.46
CA LEU A 7 51.74 47.40 -12.18
C LEU A 7 52.67 46.86 -11.06
N ASN A 8 53.55 45.91 -11.39
CA ASN A 8 54.57 45.41 -10.46
C ASN A 8 55.61 46.49 -10.11
N ASP A 9 56.13 47.18 -11.13
CA ASP A 9 57.21 48.17 -10.99
C ASP A 9 56.72 49.47 -10.30
N MET A 10 55.44 49.85 -10.44
CA MET A 10 54.89 51.07 -9.82
C MET A 10 54.10 50.83 -8.53
N MET A 11 53.43 49.68 -8.35
CA MET A 11 52.56 49.40 -7.18
C MET A 11 52.66 47.96 -6.66
N GLY A 12 53.79 47.27 -6.88
CA GLY A 12 54.03 45.92 -6.33
C GLY A 12 53.11 44.81 -6.85
N GLY A 13 52.27 45.10 -7.86
CA GLY A 13 51.38 44.13 -8.51
C GLY A 13 49.95 44.09 -7.97
N VAL A 14 49.59 44.93 -7.00
CA VAL A 14 48.25 44.99 -6.41
C VAL A 14 47.67 46.40 -6.55
N LEU A 15 46.41 46.51 -6.97
CA LEU A 15 45.73 47.80 -7.22
C LEU A 15 45.19 48.48 -5.94
N GLU A 16 44.88 47.68 -4.92
CA GLU A 16 44.46 48.13 -3.59
C GLU A 16 45.24 47.31 -2.55
N VAL A 17 46.15 47.95 -1.80
CA VAL A 17 46.86 47.27 -0.70
C VAL A 17 45.87 47.04 0.44
N LYS A 18 45.44 45.80 0.66
CA LYS A 18 44.59 45.48 1.80
C LYS A 18 45.46 45.42 3.05
N LYS A 19 44.93 45.83 4.21
CA LYS A 19 45.68 45.75 5.48
C LYS A 19 46.09 44.31 5.85
N GLU A 20 45.39 43.32 5.32
CA GLU A 20 45.77 41.89 5.38
C GLU A 20 47.09 41.57 4.68
N ASP A 21 47.49 42.34 3.67
CA ASP A 21 48.74 42.10 2.92
C ASP A 21 49.97 42.58 3.70
N ILE A 22 49.80 43.51 4.66
CA ILE A 22 50.85 43.94 5.60
C ILE A 22 51.37 42.74 6.41
N LEU A 23 50.50 41.77 6.75
CA LEU A 23 50.89 40.53 7.42
C LEU A 23 51.77 39.61 6.54
N LYS A 24 51.72 39.76 5.21
CA LYS A 24 52.41 38.93 4.21
C LYS A 24 53.68 39.57 3.68
N LEU A 25 53.88 40.87 3.90
CA LEU A 25 55.11 41.57 3.59
C LEU A 25 56.21 41.13 4.56
N ASP A 26 57.28 40.55 4.06
CA ASP A 26 58.54 40.34 4.79
C ASP A 26 59.66 41.02 4.01
N ILE A 27 60.40 41.92 4.66
CA ILE A 27 61.54 42.61 4.04
C ILE A 27 62.69 41.61 3.94
N PRO A 28 63.22 41.31 2.74
CA PRO A 28 64.29 40.32 2.60
C PRO A 28 65.59 40.81 3.25
N PRO A 29 66.33 39.92 3.94
CA PRO A 29 67.58 40.29 4.61
C PRO A 29 68.65 40.76 3.60
N PRO A 30 69.33 41.90 3.84
CA PRO A 30 70.43 42.36 3.02
C PRO A 30 71.51 41.27 2.80
N PRO A 31 71.98 41.05 1.55
CA PRO A 31 72.79 39.87 1.20
C PRO A 31 74.15 39.78 1.91
N PHE A 32 74.64 40.89 2.47
CA PHE A 32 75.88 40.94 3.25
C PHE A 32 75.76 40.41 4.68
N ILE A 33 74.55 40.14 5.20
CA ILE A 33 74.33 39.45 6.49
C ILE A 33 75.01 38.07 6.55
N SER A 34 75.25 37.47 5.38
CA SER A 34 76.07 36.26 5.18
C SER A 34 77.54 36.40 5.63
N LYS A 35 78.03 37.61 5.89
CA LYS A 35 79.41 37.91 6.32
C LYS A 35 79.45 38.31 7.80
N PRO A 36 80.48 37.94 8.59
CA PRO A 36 80.59 38.32 10.00
C PRO A 36 80.81 39.84 10.19
N GLU A 37 80.07 40.43 11.14
CA GLU A 37 79.89 41.88 11.36
C GLU A 37 81.17 42.74 11.32
N HIS A 38 82.30 42.21 11.80
CA HIS A 38 83.58 42.92 11.81
C HIS A 38 84.09 43.34 10.41
N ALA A 39 83.58 42.70 9.36
CA ALA A 39 83.99 42.91 7.97
C ALA A 39 83.02 43.81 7.18
N TRP A 40 82.01 44.38 7.82
CA TRP A 40 81.06 45.30 7.17
C TRP A 40 81.67 46.71 7.05
N SER A 41 81.48 47.36 5.91
CA SER A 41 81.78 48.79 5.75
C SER A 41 80.83 49.64 6.62
N ASP A 42 81.19 50.89 6.89
CA ASP A 42 80.30 51.79 7.65
C ASP A 42 79.03 52.17 6.87
N GLU A 43 79.03 52.00 5.54
CA GLU A 43 77.85 52.08 4.68
C GLU A 43 76.99 50.81 4.80
N GLU A 44 77.58 49.60 4.78
CA GLU A 44 76.87 48.33 5.03
C GLU A 44 76.22 48.34 6.44
N LYS A 45 76.91 48.84 7.47
CA LYS A 45 76.36 49.04 8.83
C LYS A 45 75.21 50.06 8.86
N LYS A 46 75.23 51.09 8.01
CA LYS A 46 74.12 52.06 7.91
C LYS A 46 72.90 51.41 7.25
N ILE A 47 73.10 50.68 6.15
CA ILE A 47 72.05 49.91 5.47
C ILE A 47 71.44 48.85 6.40
N PHE A 48 72.23 48.19 7.24
CA PHE A 48 71.72 47.23 8.22
C PHE A 48 70.83 47.89 9.30
N ARG A 49 71.23 49.05 9.84
CA ARG A 49 70.38 49.80 10.78
C ARG A 49 69.07 50.26 10.14
N GLU A 50 69.12 50.79 8.93
CA GLU A 50 67.93 51.19 8.16
C GLU A 50 67.03 49.99 7.78
N TYR A 51 67.58 48.78 7.71
CA TYR A 51 66.82 47.54 7.56
C TYR A 51 66.19 47.10 8.89
N GLU A 52 66.93 47.10 10.00
CA GLU A 52 66.37 46.79 11.32
C GLU A 52 65.24 47.75 11.71
N GLU A 53 65.39 49.03 11.43
CA GLU A 53 64.39 50.07 11.70
C GLU A 53 63.09 49.77 10.95
N LYS A 54 63.16 49.54 9.63
CA LYS A 54 61.99 49.16 8.80
C LYS A 54 61.40 47.81 9.18
N VAL A 55 62.20 46.86 9.67
CA VAL A 55 61.70 45.56 10.19
C VAL A 55 61.02 45.74 11.55
N LYS A 56 61.44 46.69 12.39
CA LYS A 56 60.73 47.04 13.63
C LYS A 56 59.42 47.75 13.33
N GLU A 57 59.44 48.80 12.50
CA GLU A 57 58.25 49.50 12.00
C GLU A 57 57.21 48.52 11.42
N LEU A 58 57.63 47.63 10.51
CA LEU A 58 56.74 46.65 9.89
C LEU A 58 56.17 45.63 10.90
N ASN A 59 56.96 45.21 11.89
CA ASN A 59 56.45 44.31 12.94
C ASN A 59 55.48 45.03 13.89
N GLU A 60 55.72 46.32 14.18
CA GLU A 60 54.78 47.16 14.93
C GLU A 60 53.48 47.38 14.14
N GLU A 61 53.52 47.62 12.82
CA GLU A 61 52.32 47.64 11.97
C GLU A 61 51.58 46.29 11.96
N LYS A 62 52.31 45.16 11.86
CA LYS A 62 51.72 43.82 11.91
C LYS A 62 51.04 43.55 13.26
N GLU A 63 51.64 43.93 14.38
CA GLU A 63 51.04 43.77 15.72
C GLU A 63 49.89 44.74 15.96
N ASN A 64 49.98 45.99 15.54
CA ASN A 64 48.86 46.94 15.56
C ASN A 64 47.66 46.43 14.73
N TYR A 65 47.91 45.82 13.58
CA TYR A 65 46.86 45.21 12.77
C TYR A 65 46.29 43.93 13.41
N ARG A 66 47.11 43.11 14.06
CA ARG A 66 46.65 41.96 14.88
C ARG A 66 45.79 42.41 16.07
N ALA A 67 46.16 43.49 16.74
CA ALA A 67 45.37 44.09 17.81
C ALA A 67 44.00 44.53 17.30
N LEU A 68 43.96 45.29 16.19
CA LEU A 68 42.70 45.69 15.54
C LEU A 68 41.85 44.49 15.09
N GLN A 69 42.44 43.42 14.54
CA GLN A 69 41.69 42.20 14.22
C GLN A 69 41.11 41.52 15.47
N ASN A 70 41.81 41.56 16.60
CA ASN A 70 41.33 40.99 17.86
C ASN A 70 40.26 41.88 18.52
N GLU A 71 40.31 43.19 18.34
CA GLU A 71 39.25 44.11 18.78
C GLU A 71 37.99 43.97 17.91
N LEU A 72 38.14 43.87 16.58
CA LEU A 72 37.02 43.55 15.68
C LEU A 72 36.34 42.23 16.08
N LYS A 73 37.10 41.15 16.30
CA LYS A 73 36.52 39.87 16.75
C LYS A 73 35.81 39.94 18.11
N LYS A 74 36.30 40.77 19.04
CA LYS A 74 35.62 41.02 20.33
C LYS A 74 34.32 41.80 20.13
N LEU A 75 34.32 42.79 19.23
CA LEU A 75 33.12 43.56 18.89
C LEU A 75 32.10 42.69 18.15
N GLU A 76 32.53 41.87 17.19
CA GLU A 76 31.69 40.88 16.49
C GLU A 76 31.04 39.89 17.48
N ALA A 77 31.82 39.32 18.40
CA ALA A 77 31.30 38.43 19.45
C ALA A 77 30.32 39.15 20.40
N SER A 78 30.63 40.39 20.80
CA SER A 78 29.74 41.20 21.65
C SER A 78 28.44 41.58 20.95
N ILE A 79 28.49 41.91 19.65
CA ILE A 79 27.31 42.14 18.80
C ILE A 79 26.49 40.85 18.66
N GLN A 80 27.14 39.70 18.49
CA GLN A 80 26.46 38.41 18.41
C GLN A 80 25.76 38.05 19.73
N GLU A 81 26.41 38.21 20.89
CA GLU A 81 25.84 37.96 22.21
C GLU A 81 24.68 38.92 22.54
N THR A 82 24.82 40.22 22.21
CA THR A 82 23.74 41.20 22.41
C THR A 82 22.57 40.99 21.45
N THR A 83 22.81 40.52 20.22
CA THR A 83 21.74 40.14 19.27
C THR A 83 21.01 38.89 19.75
N GLN A 84 21.73 37.83 20.15
CA GLN A 84 21.13 36.59 20.66
C GLN A 84 20.29 36.82 21.93
N SER A 85 20.81 37.60 22.88
CA SER A 85 20.06 37.95 24.09
C SER A 85 18.88 38.87 23.81
N PHE A 86 18.95 39.76 22.81
CA PHE A 86 17.80 40.51 22.33
C PHE A 86 16.74 39.59 21.70
N ASP A 87 17.11 38.73 20.76
CA ASP A 87 16.21 37.78 20.09
C ASP A 87 15.52 36.86 21.12
N GLU A 88 16.24 36.37 22.11
CA GLU A 88 15.66 35.65 23.25
C GLU A 88 14.61 36.48 24.01
N THR A 89 14.86 37.77 24.28
CA THR A 89 13.85 38.62 24.94
C THR A 89 12.62 38.81 24.05
N VAL A 90 12.80 38.98 22.73
CA VAL A 90 11.69 39.10 21.77
C VAL A 90 10.88 37.79 21.71
N CYS A 91 11.53 36.62 21.69
CA CYS A 91 10.85 35.33 21.75
C CYS A 91 10.07 35.12 23.07
N ARG A 92 10.67 35.45 24.22
CA ARG A 92 9.96 35.40 25.52
C ARG A 92 8.78 36.38 25.58
N LEU A 93 8.89 37.54 24.94
CA LEU A 93 7.81 38.53 24.86
C LEU A 93 6.70 38.09 23.88
N SER A 94 7.03 37.50 22.73
CA SER A 94 6.02 37.01 21.78
C SER A 94 5.28 35.78 22.32
N GLU A 95 5.98 34.84 22.97
CA GLU A 95 5.35 33.76 23.74
C GLU A 95 4.38 34.30 24.80
N ARG A 96 4.81 35.31 25.57
CA ARG A 96 3.96 35.93 26.60
C ARG A 96 2.77 36.65 26.00
N LYS A 97 2.94 37.33 24.85
CA LYS A 97 1.87 37.99 24.10
C LYS A 97 0.81 36.97 23.68
N VAL A 98 1.21 35.90 23.00
CA VAL A 98 0.28 34.84 22.54
C VAL A 98 -0.44 34.17 23.72
N LYS A 99 0.25 33.93 24.85
CA LYS A 99 -0.37 33.38 26.06
C LYS A 99 -1.40 34.32 26.69
N ILE A 100 -1.22 35.64 26.58
CA ILE A 100 -2.19 36.65 27.05
C ILE A 100 -3.37 36.76 26.06
N GLU A 101 -3.11 36.87 24.76
CA GLU A 101 -4.14 36.91 23.71
C GLU A 101 -5.05 35.66 23.78
N MET A 102 -4.47 34.47 23.99
CA MET A 102 -5.22 33.22 24.19
C MET A 102 -6.18 33.28 25.39
N VAL A 103 -5.78 33.89 26.52
CA VAL A 103 -6.63 34.03 27.70
C VAL A 103 -7.70 35.11 27.51
N ILE A 104 -7.38 36.19 26.79
CA ILE A 104 -8.37 37.20 26.39
C ILE A 104 -9.45 36.56 25.53
N TYR A 105 -9.09 35.83 24.47
CA TYR A 105 -10.06 35.15 23.60
C TYR A 105 -10.87 34.05 24.33
N GLN A 106 -10.32 33.43 25.38
CA GLN A 106 -11.08 32.50 26.23
C GLN A 106 -12.17 33.21 27.02
N GLU A 107 -11.83 34.29 27.74
CA GLU A 107 -12.81 35.05 28.51
C GLU A 107 -13.80 35.81 27.61
N GLU A 108 -13.38 36.31 26.43
CA GLU A 108 -14.28 36.89 25.43
C GLU A 108 -15.29 35.86 24.90
N LEU A 109 -14.85 34.66 24.49
CA LEU A 109 -15.77 33.59 24.05
C LEU A 109 -16.73 33.15 25.16
N LYS A 110 -16.23 33.09 26.40
CA LYS A 110 -17.04 32.79 27.59
C LYS A 110 -18.08 33.88 27.89
N ILE A 111 -17.74 35.15 27.71
CA ILE A 111 -18.69 36.28 27.80
C ILE A 111 -19.75 36.14 26.69
N VAL A 112 -19.35 35.87 25.44
CA VAL A 112 -20.29 35.68 24.32
C VAL A 112 -21.24 34.49 24.59
N ASN A 113 -20.72 33.36 25.08
CA ASN A 113 -21.53 32.18 25.41
C ASN A 113 -22.51 32.46 26.57
N LEU A 114 -22.11 33.23 27.58
CA LEU A 114 -22.99 33.64 28.68
C LEU A 114 -24.08 34.63 28.21
N VAL A 115 -23.74 35.60 27.36
CA VAL A 115 -24.71 36.53 26.76
C VAL A 115 -25.70 35.78 25.86
N TYR A 116 -25.23 34.80 25.09
CA TYR A 116 -26.10 33.94 24.27
C TYR A 116 -27.05 33.10 25.13
N ALA A 117 -26.56 32.47 26.20
CA ALA A 117 -27.38 31.68 27.12
C ALA A 117 -28.45 32.54 27.83
N LEU A 118 -28.10 33.77 28.25
CA LEU A 118 -29.05 34.72 28.85
C LEU A 118 -30.11 35.17 27.86
N LEU A 119 -29.73 35.48 26.61
CA LEU A 119 -30.66 35.88 25.56
C LEU A 119 -31.63 34.73 25.16
N LEU A 120 -31.17 33.48 25.25
CA LEU A 120 -32.00 32.29 25.04
C LEU A 120 -32.97 32.05 26.22
N ASP A 121 -32.53 32.24 27.46
CA ASP A 121 -33.41 32.20 28.65
C ASP A 121 -34.48 33.31 28.59
N GLU A 122 -34.13 34.52 28.13
CA GLU A 122 -35.08 35.62 27.86
C GLU A 122 -36.06 35.31 26.70
N GLU A 123 -35.63 34.62 25.64
CA GLU A 123 -36.50 34.16 24.55
C GLU A 123 -37.50 33.08 25.05
N LEU A 124 -37.04 32.15 25.89
CA LEU A 124 -37.89 31.15 26.53
C LEU A 124 -38.88 31.80 27.51
N ASP A 125 -38.45 32.74 28.34
CA ASP A 125 -39.31 33.50 29.27
C ASP A 125 -40.42 34.27 28.52
N THR A 126 -40.05 34.97 27.44
CA THR A 126 -41.03 35.75 26.66
C THR A 126 -42.01 34.87 25.90
N ARG A 127 -41.59 33.69 25.42
CA ARG A 127 -42.48 32.68 24.81
C ARG A 127 -43.38 32.00 25.84
N GLU A 128 -42.85 31.62 27.00
CA GLU A 128 -43.60 31.04 28.12
C GLU A 128 -44.68 32.01 28.61
N ALA A 129 -44.33 33.29 28.81
CA ALA A 129 -45.27 34.34 29.16
C ALA A 129 -46.31 34.60 28.04
N GLY A 130 -45.90 34.52 26.78
CA GLY A 130 -46.81 34.62 25.63
C GLY A 130 -47.89 33.52 25.67
N LEU A 131 -47.48 32.26 25.80
CA LEU A 131 -48.39 31.11 25.88
C LEU A 131 -49.29 31.14 27.12
N HIS A 132 -48.77 31.52 28.29
CA HIS A 132 -49.60 31.74 29.48
C HIS A 132 -50.70 32.79 29.26
N ASN A 133 -50.41 33.87 28.51
CA ASN A 133 -51.41 34.88 28.14
C ASN A 133 -52.45 34.33 27.16
N PHE A 134 -52.05 33.51 26.17
CA PHE A 134 -52.98 32.83 25.27
C PHE A 134 -53.87 31.82 25.99
N LEU A 135 -53.30 30.99 26.87
CA LEU A 135 -54.02 30.06 27.74
C LEU A 135 -55.05 30.79 28.60
N THR A 136 -54.63 31.81 29.34
CA THR A 136 -55.50 32.65 30.19
C THR A 136 -56.65 33.30 29.40
N LYS A 137 -56.45 33.58 28.11
CA LYS A 137 -57.51 34.07 27.21
C LYS A 137 -58.46 32.94 26.80
N LYS A 138 -57.92 31.78 26.42
CA LYS A 138 -58.68 30.60 25.98
C LYS A 138 -59.54 30.00 27.08
N GLU A 139 -59.06 29.97 28.32
CA GLU A 139 -59.85 29.56 29.49
C GLU A 139 -61.05 30.49 29.71
N LYS A 140 -60.88 31.81 29.56
CA LYS A 140 -61.97 32.79 29.66
C LYS A 140 -62.99 32.64 28.54
N GLU A 141 -62.53 32.40 27.30
CA GLU A 141 -63.38 32.02 26.17
C GLU A 141 -64.18 30.74 26.51
N GLN A 142 -63.51 29.67 26.97
CA GLN A 142 -64.12 28.39 27.32
C GLN A 142 -65.20 28.50 28.41
N VAL A 143 -64.94 29.24 29.49
CA VAL A 143 -65.90 29.46 30.58
C VAL A 143 -67.15 30.19 30.10
N SER A 144 -67.00 31.18 29.21
CA SER A 144 -68.14 31.88 28.60
C SER A 144 -69.03 30.92 27.80
N TYR A 145 -68.44 30.13 26.89
CA TYR A 145 -69.20 29.14 26.10
C TYR A 145 -69.85 28.06 26.97
N HIS A 146 -69.20 27.64 28.06
CA HIS A 146 -69.77 26.63 28.94
C HIS A 146 -70.98 27.15 29.74
N LEU A 147 -70.91 28.40 30.23
CA LEU A 147 -71.99 29.05 30.96
C LEU A 147 -73.25 29.24 30.09
N GLU A 148 -73.06 29.63 28.82
CA GLU A 148 -74.13 29.71 27.83
C GLU A 148 -74.82 28.36 27.61
N CYS A 149 -74.05 27.27 27.39
CA CYS A 149 -74.61 25.95 27.14
C CYS A 149 -75.49 25.47 28.32
N CYS A 150 -74.98 25.58 29.56
CA CYS A 150 -75.71 25.14 30.75
C CYS A 150 -77.02 25.93 30.98
N SER A 151 -77.03 27.22 30.61
CA SER A 151 -78.23 28.06 30.67
C SER A 151 -79.33 27.56 29.73
N TRP A 152 -78.97 27.19 28.49
CA TRP A 152 -79.89 26.72 27.47
C TRP A 152 -80.37 25.28 27.69
N GLU A 153 -79.54 24.39 28.21
CA GLU A 153 -79.95 23.02 28.56
C GLU A 153 -81.09 23.00 29.59
N MET A 154 -81.09 23.93 30.55
CA MET A 154 -82.17 24.06 31.54
C MET A 154 -83.52 24.50 30.94
N CYS A 155 -83.52 25.28 29.84
CA CYS A 155 -84.76 25.68 29.16
C CYS A 155 -85.49 24.51 28.49
N ASN A 156 -84.77 23.50 28.00
CA ASN A 156 -85.36 22.33 27.33
C ASN A 156 -86.20 21.46 28.30
N ILE A 157 -85.86 21.43 29.59
CA ILE A 157 -86.54 20.60 30.58
C ILE A 157 -87.98 21.08 30.85
N TYR A 158 -88.30 22.36 30.60
CA TYR A 158 -89.57 22.98 31.01
C TYR A 158 -90.75 22.74 30.05
N ASN A 159 -90.51 22.25 28.82
CA ASN A 159 -91.53 22.24 27.75
C ASN A 159 -92.35 20.93 27.60
N THR A 160 -92.03 19.87 28.35
CA THR A 160 -92.44 18.48 28.04
C THR A 160 -93.75 17.99 28.70
N ASN A 161 -94.58 18.87 29.26
CA ASN A 161 -95.63 18.48 30.24
C ASN A 161 -97.11 18.80 29.88
N LEU A 162 -97.49 19.02 28.61
CA LEU A 162 -98.84 19.52 28.24
C LEU A 162 -99.57 18.75 27.11
N GLU A 163 -99.59 17.42 27.13
CA GLU A 163 -100.29 16.60 26.10
C GLU A 163 -101.43 15.69 26.63
N ARG A 164 -101.90 15.87 27.88
CA ARG A 164 -102.84 14.93 28.55
C ARG A 164 -104.27 15.45 28.77
N GLY A 165 -104.76 16.32 27.88
CA GLY A 165 -106.10 16.91 27.95
C GLY A 165 -107.18 16.20 27.11
N PHE A 166 -106.93 16.08 25.80
CA PHE A 166 -108.00 15.99 24.80
C PHE A 166 -108.95 14.78 24.90
N THR A 167 -108.49 13.64 25.41
CA THR A 167 -109.32 12.41 25.53
C THR A 167 -110.42 12.46 26.60
N LYS A 168 -110.58 13.59 27.31
CA LYS A 168 -111.67 13.79 28.28
C LYS A 168 -112.89 14.55 27.77
N GLU A 169 -112.76 15.31 26.68
CA GLU A 169 -113.73 16.37 26.36
C GLU A 169 -114.91 15.88 25.50
N PHE A 170 -114.75 14.75 24.80
CA PHE A 170 -115.73 14.24 23.81
C PHE A 170 -116.44 12.94 24.20
N ALA A 171 -116.47 12.59 25.49
CA ALA A 171 -116.98 11.31 25.98
C ALA A 171 -118.51 11.11 25.87
N ASN A 172 -119.29 12.12 25.45
CA ASN A 172 -120.75 12.14 25.53
C ASN A 172 -121.47 12.17 24.16
N VAL A 173 -120.77 11.99 23.04
CA VAL A 173 -121.33 12.06 21.67
C VAL A 173 -121.64 10.64 21.13
N PRO A 174 -122.73 10.42 20.36
CA PRO A 174 -123.04 9.11 19.77
C PRO A 174 -121.96 8.61 18.78
N ALA A 175 -121.72 7.30 18.76
CA ALA A 175 -120.61 6.68 18.01
C ALA A 175 -120.66 6.93 16.49
N ASP A 176 -121.83 6.81 15.86
CA ASP A 176 -121.95 6.92 14.40
C ASP A 176 -121.68 8.36 13.90
N LEU A 177 -122.11 9.37 14.68
CA LEU A 177 -121.79 10.78 14.44
C LEU A 177 -120.36 11.13 14.85
N LEU A 178 -119.79 10.45 15.85
CA LEU A 178 -118.37 10.60 16.20
C LEU A 178 -117.46 10.23 15.03
N ASP A 179 -117.73 9.15 14.29
CA ASP A 179 -116.87 8.76 13.16
C ASP A 179 -116.96 9.76 11.99
N GLU A 180 -118.14 10.30 11.67
CA GLU A 180 -118.29 11.34 10.64
C GLU A 180 -117.61 12.66 11.05
N LEU A 181 -117.84 13.11 12.28
CA LEU A 181 -117.11 14.24 12.87
C LEU A 181 -115.59 13.99 12.93
N PHE A 182 -115.14 12.76 13.18
CA PHE A 182 -113.72 12.41 13.21
C PHE A 182 -113.07 12.46 11.82
N GLN A 183 -113.82 12.27 10.72
CA GLN A 183 -113.34 12.57 9.37
C GLN A 183 -113.23 14.10 9.15
N LEU A 184 -114.26 14.87 9.52
CA LEU A 184 -114.25 16.34 9.42
C LEU A 184 -113.17 17.01 10.31
N TYR A 185 -112.75 16.33 11.38
CA TYR A 185 -111.67 16.71 12.30
C TYR A 185 -110.26 16.33 11.77
N LYS A 186 -110.19 15.39 10.82
CA LYS A 186 -108.96 15.02 10.07
C LYS A 186 -108.77 15.85 8.80
N GLN A 187 -109.83 16.42 8.22
CA GLN A 187 -109.70 17.36 7.11
C GLN A 187 -108.82 18.56 7.52
N ARG A 188 -108.09 19.12 6.56
CA ARG A 188 -107.13 20.23 6.75
C ARG A 188 -107.35 21.26 5.65
N PRO A 189 -107.27 22.57 5.96
CA PRO A 189 -107.40 23.60 4.94
C PRO A 189 -106.23 23.55 3.95
N THR A 190 -106.53 23.75 2.66
CA THR A 190 -105.53 23.71 1.58
C THR A 190 -104.82 25.05 1.45
N ILE A 191 -103.92 25.34 2.39
CA ILE A 191 -103.17 26.61 2.42
C ILE A 191 -102.21 26.69 1.21
N PRO A 192 -102.21 27.78 0.42
CA PRO A 192 -101.21 27.99 -0.62
C PRO A 192 -99.80 28.09 -0.01
N VAL A 193 -98.85 27.33 -0.55
CA VAL A 193 -97.45 27.40 -0.12
C VAL A 193 -96.83 28.71 -0.63
N THR A 194 -96.90 29.74 0.20
CA THR A 194 -96.06 30.93 0.05
C THR A 194 -94.62 30.53 0.40
N GLU A 195 -93.76 30.45 -0.61
CA GLU A 195 -92.36 30.09 -0.48
C GLU A 195 -91.59 31.19 0.28
N MET A 196 -91.57 31.06 1.61
CA MET A 196 -90.97 32.03 2.52
C MET A 196 -89.45 31.97 2.39
N LEU A 197 -88.87 32.88 1.60
CA LEU A 197 -87.43 33.01 1.38
C LEU A 197 -86.70 33.26 2.71
N LEU A 198 -86.17 32.19 3.30
CA LEU A 198 -85.26 32.24 4.44
C LEU A 198 -83.90 32.78 3.98
N ASP A 199 -83.76 34.10 4.07
CA ASP A 199 -82.51 34.81 3.78
C ASP A 199 -81.46 34.46 4.86
N THR A 200 -80.73 33.36 4.61
CA THR A 200 -79.98 32.57 5.62
C THR A 200 -78.61 33.20 5.94
N ALA A 201 -78.58 34.51 6.14
CA ALA A 201 -77.36 35.33 6.19
C ALA A 201 -76.98 35.84 7.59
N ASN A 202 -77.88 35.87 8.57
CA ASN A 202 -77.62 36.47 9.89
C ASN A 202 -77.99 35.55 11.07
N PRO A 203 -77.01 34.92 11.77
CA PRO A 203 -77.24 34.07 12.94
C PRO A 203 -77.53 34.86 14.24
N TYR A 204 -77.62 36.19 14.19
CA TYR A 204 -77.92 37.08 15.31
C TYR A 204 -79.21 37.90 15.12
N ARG A 205 -80.12 37.48 14.22
CA ARG A 205 -81.46 38.09 14.17
C ARG A 205 -82.23 37.71 15.44
N ASP A 206 -82.72 38.72 16.17
CA ASP A 206 -83.49 38.52 17.40
C ASP A 206 -84.68 37.55 17.22
N CYS A 207 -84.92 36.71 18.22
CA CYS A 207 -86.00 35.72 18.24
C CYS A 207 -87.42 36.31 18.16
N SER A 208 -87.54 37.65 18.22
CA SER A 208 -88.77 38.41 18.07
C SER A 208 -89.44 38.26 16.70
N GLY A 209 -88.68 37.94 15.64
CA GLY A 209 -89.25 37.66 14.32
C GLY A 209 -90.16 36.42 14.33
N SER A 210 -89.63 35.29 14.79
CA SER A 210 -90.33 33.99 14.82
C SER A 210 -91.67 34.03 15.58
N ALA A 211 -91.77 34.86 16.63
CA ALA A 211 -92.99 35.03 17.41
C ALA A 211 -94.08 35.87 16.70
N GLU A 212 -93.70 36.78 15.80
CA GLU A 212 -94.65 37.53 14.97
C GLU A 212 -95.03 36.73 13.72
N ASP A 213 -94.06 36.05 13.10
CA ASP A 213 -94.28 35.12 11.99
C ASP A 213 -95.24 33.99 12.38
N TYR A 214 -95.16 33.47 13.62
CA TYR A 214 -96.14 32.54 14.17
C TYR A 214 -97.57 33.12 14.21
N LYS A 215 -97.76 34.37 14.67
CA LYS A 215 -99.10 35.02 14.67
C LYS A 215 -99.62 35.25 13.26
N ASN A 216 -98.73 35.59 12.32
CA ASN A 216 -99.09 35.78 10.91
C ASN A 216 -99.52 34.44 10.27
N ALA A 217 -98.80 33.36 10.53
CA ALA A 217 -99.20 32.01 10.11
C ALA A 217 -100.53 31.57 10.76
N LEU A 218 -100.70 31.81 12.07
CA LEU A 218 -101.91 31.45 12.82
C LEU A 218 -103.15 32.22 12.33
N THR A 219 -103.02 33.52 12.04
CA THR A 219 -104.13 34.34 11.53
C THR A 219 -104.47 34.05 10.07
N LEU A 220 -103.55 33.52 9.26
CA LEU A 220 -103.85 32.96 7.95
C LEU A 220 -104.54 31.59 8.07
N LEU A 221 -104.07 30.72 8.98
CA LEU A 221 -104.68 29.42 9.27
C LEU A 221 -106.13 29.57 9.76
N MET A 222 -106.41 30.52 10.65
CA MET A 222 -107.77 30.76 11.15
C MET A 222 -108.74 31.24 10.06
N LYS A 223 -108.29 32.06 9.10
CA LYS A 223 -109.11 32.45 7.95
C LYS A 223 -109.47 31.27 7.05
N ALA A 224 -108.54 30.33 6.87
CA ALA A 224 -108.81 29.09 6.13
C ALA A 224 -109.67 28.09 6.94
N MET A 225 -109.74 28.22 8.26
CA MET A 225 -110.71 27.51 9.10
C MET A 225 -112.12 28.09 9.00
N ASP A 226 -112.28 29.41 8.81
CA ASP A 226 -113.59 30.04 8.60
C ASP A 226 -114.33 29.47 7.38
N GLU A 227 -113.61 29.10 6.30
CA GLU A 227 -114.17 28.43 5.13
C GLU A 227 -114.66 27.00 5.43
N LEU A 228 -113.90 26.24 6.26
CA LEU A 228 -114.23 24.86 6.63
C LEU A 228 -115.31 24.75 7.70
N ASP A 229 -115.47 25.75 8.56
CA ASP A 229 -116.49 25.80 9.62
C ASP A 229 -117.86 26.32 9.11
N SER A 230 -117.95 26.69 7.82
CA SER A 230 -119.20 27.07 7.14
C SER A 230 -120.33 26.06 7.40
N SER A 231 -121.54 26.56 7.63
CA SER A 231 -122.74 25.76 7.88
C SER A 231 -123.15 24.86 6.70
N GLU A 232 -122.60 25.12 5.50
CA GLU A 232 -122.73 24.26 4.32
C GLU A 232 -122.06 22.88 4.51
N HIS A 233 -121.13 22.74 5.47
CA HIS A 233 -120.42 21.50 5.79
C HIS A 233 -121.00 20.73 7.00
N MET A 234 -122.12 21.19 7.59
CA MET A 234 -122.71 20.58 8.77
C MET A 234 -123.50 19.29 8.42
N PRO A 235 -123.26 18.14 9.10
CA PRO A 235 -124.03 16.92 8.87
C PRO A 235 -125.51 17.05 9.22
N ASN A 236 -126.38 16.44 8.41
CA ASN A 236 -127.83 16.53 8.53
C ASN A 236 -128.34 15.81 9.80
N GLY A 237 -128.70 16.58 10.84
CA GLY A 237 -129.29 16.07 12.08
C GLY A 237 -128.51 16.38 13.36
N LEU A 238 -127.35 17.05 13.26
CA LEU A 238 -126.66 17.61 14.41
C LEU A 238 -127.39 18.83 14.99
N ASP A 239 -127.31 19.01 16.31
CA ASP A 239 -127.72 20.26 16.96
C ASP A 239 -126.65 21.34 16.77
N LEU A 240 -127.10 22.58 16.63
CA LEU A 240 -126.25 23.72 16.28
C LEU A 240 -125.22 24.02 17.38
N SER A 241 -125.57 23.80 18.66
CA SER A 241 -124.62 23.97 19.78
C SER A 241 -123.50 22.92 19.78
N VAL A 242 -123.77 21.71 19.26
CA VAL A 242 -122.78 20.63 19.15
C VAL A 242 -121.86 20.88 17.95
N TRP A 243 -122.38 21.44 16.86
CA TRP A 243 -121.55 21.91 15.73
C TRP A 243 -120.62 23.06 16.14
N GLU A 244 -121.12 24.08 16.85
CA GLU A 244 -120.30 25.18 17.38
C GLU A 244 -119.19 24.66 18.31
N TYR A 245 -119.50 23.72 19.22
CA TYR A 245 -118.50 23.10 20.10
C TYR A 245 -117.48 22.25 19.34
N PHE A 246 -117.90 21.55 18.28
CA PHE A 246 -117.02 20.79 17.40
C PHE A 246 -116.07 21.70 16.62
N CYS A 247 -116.56 22.78 16.01
CA CYS A 247 -115.74 23.76 15.29
C CYS A 247 -114.73 24.43 16.24
N LEU A 248 -115.15 24.81 17.45
CA LEU A 248 -114.24 25.32 18.50
C LEU A 248 -113.13 24.32 18.82
N ALA A 249 -113.46 23.04 19.03
CA ALA A 249 -112.46 22.02 19.31
C ALA A 249 -111.57 21.68 18.10
N ARG A 250 -112.08 21.80 16.88
CA ARG A 250 -111.31 21.68 15.63
C ARG A 250 -110.31 22.84 15.50
N ARG A 251 -110.71 24.08 15.82
CA ARG A 251 -109.79 25.24 15.91
C ARG A 251 -108.75 25.04 17.01
N ASN A 252 -109.16 24.76 18.24
CA ASN A 252 -108.24 24.50 19.36
C ASN A 252 -107.21 23.42 19.02
N LYS A 253 -107.61 22.36 18.30
CA LYS A 253 -106.68 21.34 17.82
C LYS A 253 -105.70 21.89 16.79
N MET A 254 -106.17 22.62 15.77
CA MET A 254 -105.30 23.24 14.76
C MET A 254 -104.32 24.23 15.37
N GLU A 255 -104.77 25.07 16.31
CA GLU A 255 -103.90 25.95 17.11
C GLU A 255 -102.85 25.14 17.88
N SER A 256 -103.23 24.02 18.51
CA SER A 256 -102.29 23.15 19.24
C SER A 256 -101.31 22.42 18.31
N GLU A 257 -101.73 21.97 17.12
CA GLU A 257 -100.86 21.33 16.13
C GLU A 257 -99.83 22.32 15.59
N GLU A 258 -100.25 23.55 15.25
CA GLU A 258 -99.33 24.58 14.75
C GLU A 258 -98.41 25.13 15.84
N LEU A 259 -98.90 25.25 17.09
CA LEU A 259 -98.07 25.56 18.25
C LEU A 259 -97.02 24.48 18.51
N VAL A 260 -97.36 23.20 18.36
CA VAL A 260 -96.42 22.08 18.48
C VAL A 260 -95.39 22.10 17.34
N LYS A 261 -95.80 22.36 16.09
CA LYS A 261 -94.83 22.55 14.98
C LYS A 261 -93.87 23.71 15.23
N TRP A 262 -94.38 24.87 15.67
CA TRP A 262 -93.55 26.05 15.95
C TRP A 262 -92.60 25.80 17.12
N LYS A 263 -93.06 25.13 18.18
CA LYS A 263 -92.20 24.67 19.29
C LYS A 263 -91.16 23.64 18.84
N ALA A 264 -91.50 22.72 17.94
CA ALA A 264 -90.55 21.75 17.41
C ALA A 264 -89.48 22.41 16.51
N LEU A 265 -89.87 23.40 15.70
CA LEU A 265 -88.95 24.19 14.87
C LEU A 265 -88.00 25.02 15.74
N THR A 266 -88.53 25.78 16.70
CA THR A 266 -87.69 26.59 17.60
C THR A 266 -86.80 25.73 18.51
N LEU A 267 -87.26 24.54 18.94
CA LEU A 267 -86.42 23.56 19.64
C LEU A 267 -85.30 23.02 18.74
N ALA A 268 -85.58 22.74 17.46
CA ALA A 268 -84.55 22.30 16.51
C ALA A 268 -83.51 23.41 16.23
N GLU A 269 -83.92 24.68 16.14
CA GLU A 269 -83.02 25.83 16.06
C GLU A 269 -82.13 25.95 17.32
N MET A 270 -82.73 25.85 18.52
CA MET A 270 -81.99 25.86 19.79
C MET A 270 -81.03 24.68 19.92
N GLN A 271 -81.42 23.48 19.48
CA GLN A 271 -80.58 22.29 19.50
C GLN A 271 -79.41 22.43 18.50
N ALA A 272 -79.65 23.00 17.32
CA ALA A 272 -78.58 23.30 16.35
C ALA A 272 -77.61 24.38 16.87
N PHE A 273 -78.10 25.38 17.60
CA PHE A 273 -77.26 26.38 18.26
C PHE A 273 -76.41 25.77 19.39
N LEU A 274 -77.02 24.96 20.26
CA LEU A 274 -76.33 24.21 21.31
C LEU A 274 -75.24 23.30 20.73
N GLN A 275 -75.53 22.55 19.67
CA GLN A 275 -74.55 21.68 19.01
C GLN A 275 -73.33 22.48 18.51
N ARG A 276 -73.53 23.63 17.85
CA ARG A 276 -72.45 24.52 17.43
C ARG A 276 -71.60 24.98 18.62
N ARG A 277 -72.23 25.47 19.69
CA ARG A 277 -71.53 25.94 20.91
C ARG A 277 -70.79 24.82 21.63
N MET A 278 -71.30 23.58 21.62
CA MET A 278 -70.58 22.40 22.11
C MET A 278 -69.33 22.10 21.27
N ASP A 279 -69.42 22.18 19.94
CA ASP A 279 -68.31 21.88 19.04
C ASP A 279 -67.23 22.99 19.07
N ASP A 280 -67.63 24.26 19.22
CA ASP A 280 -66.73 25.37 19.54
C ASP A 280 -66.00 25.14 20.89
N ASN A 281 -66.72 24.68 21.93
CA ASN A 281 -66.15 24.37 23.24
C ASN A 281 -65.15 23.20 23.18
N LYS A 282 -65.43 22.15 22.38
CA LYS A 282 -64.48 21.06 22.10
C LYS A 282 -63.22 21.57 21.40
N LYS A 283 -63.36 22.46 20.41
CA LYS A 283 -62.23 23.05 19.69
C LYS A 283 -61.33 23.88 20.62
N ILE A 284 -61.93 24.69 21.50
CA ILE A 284 -61.19 25.46 22.50
C ILE A 284 -60.52 24.53 23.53
N LYS A 285 -61.11 23.38 23.85
CA LYS A 285 -60.46 22.36 24.70
C LYS A 285 -59.22 21.74 24.05
N SER A 286 -59.26 21.39 22.76
CA SER A 286 -58.04 20.96 22.05
C SER A 286 -57.00 22.09 21.96
N GLU A 287 -57.42 23.33 21.63
CA GLU A 287 -56.50 24.47 21.59
C GLU A 287 -55.80 24.74 22.95
N ILE A 288 -56.48 24.45 24.07
CA ILE A 288 -55.91 24.56 25.42
C ILE A 288 -54.93 23.41 25.72
N GLU A 289 -55.29 22.17 25.36
CA GLU A 289 -54.44 20.98 25.52
C GLU A 289 -53.13 21.11 24.71
N ASP A 290 -53.22 21.56 23.46
CA ASP A 290 -52.07 21.82 22.59
C ASP A 290 -51.12 22.86 23.23
N ILE A 291 -51.65 23.93 23.83
CA ILE A 291 -50.87 24.96 24.54
C ILE A 291 -50.21 24.39 25.81
N PHE A 292 -50.89 23.52 26.57
CA PHE A 292 -50.28 22.87 27.74
C PHE A 292 -49.12 21.95 27.35
N GLN A 293 -49.21 21.26 26.21
CA GLN A 293 -48.12 20.42 25.70
C GLN A 293 -46.91 21.27 25.25
N GLU A 294 -47.14 22.41 24.57
CA GLU A 294 -46.06 23.35 24.22
C GLU A 294 -45.41 23.97 25.46
N LEU A 295 -46.19 24.39 26.45
CA LEU A 295 -45.69 24.91 27.74
C LEU A 295 -44.84 23.87 28.48
N THR A 296 -45.28 22.61 28.52
CA THR A 296 -44.52 21.52 29.16
C THR A 296 -43.18 21.29 28.46
N TRP A 297 -43.18 21.27 27.12
CA TRP A 297 -41.94 21.13 26.34
C TRP A 297 -40.98 22.31 26.56
N LEU A 298 -41.47 23.55 26.58
CA LEU A 298 -40.65 24.73 26.88
C LEU A 298 -40.06 24.68 28.29
N GLN A 299 -40.84 24.24 29.27
CA GLN A 299 -40.36 24.07 30.64
C GLN A 299 -39.24 23.01 30.71
N GLU A 300 -39.35 21.91 29.95
CA GLU A 300 -38.26 20.94 29.83
C GLU A 300 -37.00 21.57 29.20
N GLU A 301 -37.10 22.24 28.05
CA GLU A 301 -35.95 22.88 27.39
C GLU A 301 -35.29 23.95 28.29
N LYS A 302 -36.08 24.73 29.01
CA LYS A 302 -35.60 25.70 29.99
C LYS A 302 -34.85 25.02 31.15
N THR A 303 -35.35 23.90 31.68
CA THR A 303 -34.58 23.13 32.69
C THR A 303 -33.31 22.50 32.11
N LYS A 304 -33.31 22.06 30.84
CA LYS A 304 -32.09 21.58 30.15
C LYS A 304 -31.06 22.69 30.04
N LEU A 305 -31.45 23.90 29.59
CA LEU A 305 -30.58 25.08 29.51
C LEU A 305 -29.97 25.44 30.87
N GLN A 306 -30.79 25.52 31.91
CA GLN A 306 -30.37 25.95 33.25
C GLN A 306 -29.51 24.92 33.99
N LEU A 307 -29.57 23.64 33.62
CA LEU A 307 -28.72 22.57 34.18
C LEU A 307 -27.46 22.29 33.36
N ASN A 308 -27.48 22.51 32.04
CA ASN A 308 -26.37 22.22 31.13
C ASN A 308 -25.35 23.37 31.10
N LEU A 309 -24.37 23.33 32.00
CA LEU A 309 -23.28 24.30 32.04
C LEU A 309 -22.27 24.09 30.89
N THR A 310 -22.13 25.07 30.00
CA THR A 310 -21.10 25.09 28.95
C THR A 310 -19.69 25.20 29.57
N VAL A 311 -18.90 24.12 29.47
CA VAL A 311 -17.51 24.08 29.95
C VAL A 311 -16.53 24.19 28.78
N GLN A 312 -15.66 25.21 28.82
CA GLN A 312 -14.60 25.40 27.84
C GLN A 312 -13.34 24.58 28.20
N PHE A 313 -12.81 23.82 27.24
CA PHE A 313 -11.57 23.06 27.40
C PHE A 313 -10.47 23.59 26.46
N LEU A 314 -9.27 23.80 26.99
CA LEU A 314 -8.08 24.12 26.19
C LEU A 314 -7.36 22.84 25.80
N LEU A 315 -7.58 22.38 24.57
CA LEU A 315 -6.90 21.23 23.97
C LEU A 315 -5.84 21.68 22.97
N LYS A 316 -4.75 20.92 22.85
CA LYS A 316 -3.73 21.17 21.82
C LYS A 316 -4.15 20.57 20.47
N GLN A 317 -3.66 21.14 19.38
CA GLN A 317 -3.75 20.53 18.05
C GLN A 317 -3.20 19.10 18.09
N GLY A 318 -3.93 18.13 17.52
CA GLY A 318 -3.64 16.70 17.65
C GLY A 318 -4.19 16.03 18.92
N GLN A 319 -4.92 16.74 19.77
CA GLN A 319 -5.84 16.15 20.77
C GLN A 319 -7.32 16.26 20.36
N VAL A 320 -7.58 16.86 19.20
CA VAL A 320 -8.89 17.00 18.57
C VAL A 320 -8.78 16.33 17.21
N GLU A 321 -9.58 15.30 16.97
CA GLU A 321 -9.56 14.45 15.76
C GLU A 321 -10.70 14.81 14.79
N LEU A 322 -11.10 16.08 14.77
CA LEU A 322 -12.14 16.62 13.89
C LEU A 322 -11.54 17.17 12.60
N GLU A 323 -12.21 16.96 11.47
CA GLU A 323 -11.87 17.63 10.21
C GLU A 323 -12.14 19.13 10.34
N SER A 324 -11.21 19.97 9.86
CA SER A 324 -11.26 21.42 10.08
C SER A 324 -12.11 22.12 9.01
N THR A 325 -13.43 22.18 9.22
CA THR A 325 -14.33 23.08 8.49
C THR A 325 -14.17 24.54 8.94
N ASP A 326 -14.40 25.49 8.03
CA ASP A 326 -14.34 26.94 8.32
C ASP A 326 -15.38 27.40 9.38
N ILE A 327 -16.42 26.58 9.61
CA ILE A 327 -17.32 26.68 10.75
C ILE A 327 -17.01 25.51 11.68
N LEU A 328 -16.72 25.82 12.94
CA LEU A 328 -16.41 24.85 13.99
C LEU A 328 -17.71 24.26 14.58
N ASP A 329 -18.32 23.34 13.85
CA ASP A 329 -19.37 22.49 14.40
C ASP A 329 -18.75 21.39 15.28
N TYR A 330 -19.26 21.24 16.50
CA TYR A 330 -18.82 20.25 17.48
C TYR A 330 -19.92 19.22 17.80
N SER A 331 -21.02 19.18 17.03
CA SER A 331 -22.17 18.29 17.28
C SER A 331 -21.80 16.81 17.26
N ASP A 332 -20.86 16.42 16.40
CA ASP A 332 -20.33 15.04 16.31
C ASP A 332 -19.13 14.77 17.26
N ALA A 333 -18.75 15.73 18.10
CA ALA A 333 -17.57 15.62 18.95
C ALA A 333 -17.83 14.88 20.28
N ILE A 334 -17.03 13.85 20.57
CA ILE A 334 -17.15 13.05 21.81
C ILE A 334 -15.90 13.24 22.68
N LEU A 335 -16.09 13.68 23.94
CA LEU A 335 -15.02 13.83 24.91
C LEU A 335 -14.65 12.48 25.54
N ILE A 336 -13.57 11.86 25.07
CA ILE A 336 -13.05 10.58 25.58
C ILE A 336 -11.91 10.83 26.58
N ASN A 337 -11.91 10.11 27.71
CA ASN A 337 -10.80 10.18 28.66
C ASN A 337 -9.54 9.50 28.07
N LYS A 338 -8.43 10.24 28.06
CA LYS A 338 -7.12 9.80 27.56
C LYS A 338 -6.67 8.44 28.12
N SER A 339 -7.00 8.10 29.37
CA SER A 339 -6.60 6.82 29.97
C SER A 339 -7.12 5.61 29.18
N VAL A 340 -8.35 5.68 28.65
CA VAL A 340 -8.96 4.61 27.85
C VAL A 340 -8.16 4.38 26.56
N ILE A 341 -7.69 5.47 25.93
CA ILE A 341 -6.86 5.43 24.72
C ILE A 341 -5.45 4.91 25.04
N GLU A 342 -4.87 5.30 26.17
CA GLU A 342 -3.55 4.83 26.62
C GLU A 342 -3.58 3.34 27.02
N GLU A 343 -4.63 2.88 27.70
CA GLU A 343 -4.86 1.47 28.03
C GLU A 343 -5.05 0.62 26.77
N LEU A 344 -5.86 1.09 25.80
CA LEU A 344 -6.04 0.43 24.52
C LEU A 344 -4.72 0.33 23.74
N ASN A 345 -3.95 1.42 23.67
CA ASN A 345 -2.63 1.44 23.03
C ASN A 345 -1.62 0.51 23.74
N CYS A 346 -1.63 0.44 25.07
CA CYS A 346 -0.84 -0.53 25.83
C CYS A 346 -1.24 -1.98 25.51
N SER A 347 -2.53 -2.27 25.37
CA SER A 347 -3.05 -3.58 24.95
C SER A 347 -2.62 -3.94 23.53
N ILE A 348 -2.75 -3.02 22.57
CA ILE A 348 -2.29 -3.17 21.18
C ILE A 348 -0.78 -3.44 21.15
N MET A 349 0.02 -2.69 21.91
CA MET A 349 1.47 -2.90 22.01
C MET A 349 1.84 -4.23 22.67
N ALA A 350 1.06 -4.72 23.64
CA ALA A 350 1.25 -6.03 24.24
C ALA A 350 0.95 -7.16 23.25
N GLN A 351 -0.15 -7.08 22.48
CA GLN A 351 -0.46 -8.05 21.44
C GLN A 351 0.55 -8.00 20.27
N GLY A 352 1.02 -6.80 19.91
CA GLY A 352 2.11 -6.63 18.94
C GLY A 352 3.40 -7.31 19.37
N LYS A 353 3.83 -7.11 20.63
CA LYS A 353 4.98 -7.83 21.22
C LYS A 353 4.77 -9.34 21.23
N LYS A 354 3.58 -9.82 21.60
CA LYS A 354 3.23 -11.25 21.58
C LYS A 354 3.33 -11.86 20.17
N LYS A 355 2.78 -11.17 19.16
CA LYS A 355 2.89 -11.58 17.75
C LYS A 355 4.35 -11.65 17.29
N ILE A 356 5.17 -10.65 17.64
CA ILE A 356 6.60 -10.64 17.31
C ILE A 356 7.34 -11.79 18.01
N ALA A 357 7.04 -12.08 19.28
CA ALA A 357 7.62 -13.22 19.99
C ALA A 357 7.29 -14.55 19.30
N SER A 358 6.02 -14.81 18.98
CA SER A 358 5.62 -16.03 18.26
C SER A 358 6.22 -16.13 16.84
N MET A 359 6.43 -15.00 16.15
CA MET A 359 7.16 -14.98 14.87
C MET A 359 8.66 -15.30 15.04
N VAL A 360 9.28 -14.85 16.14
CA VAL A 360 10.67 -15.18 16.49
C VAL A 360 10.81 -16.66 16.83
N GLU A 361 9.92 -17.19 17.67
CA GLU A 361 9.83 -18.62 18.03
C GLU A 361 9.67 -19.50 16.78
N TYR A 362 8.71 -19.19 15.89
CA TYR A 362 8.51 -19.93 14.64
C TYR A 362 9.74 -19.91 13.72
N LYS A 363 10.39 -18.74 13.61
CA LYS A 363 11.61 -18.55 12.80
C LYS A 363 12.79 -19.35 13.37
N ASP A 364 12.96 -19.41 14.69
CA ASP A 364 14.04 -20.21 15.31
C ASP A 364 13.72 -21.72 15.36
N PHE A 365 12.45 -22.11 15.49
CA PHE A 365 11.99 -23.48 15.28
C PHE A 365 12.26 -23.97 13.84
N SER A 366 12.00 -23.12 12.84
CA SER A 366 12.29 -23.41 11.43
C SER A 366 13.79 -23.61 11.17
N LYS A 367 14.68 -22.83 11.82
CA LYS A 367 16.13 -23.08 11.78
C LYS A 367 16.49 -24.44 12.37
N GLY A 368 15.85 -24.82 13.48
CA GLY A 368 16.03 -26.14 14.11
C GLY A 368 15.69 -27.28 13.15
N ILE A 369 14.58 -27.17 12.41
CA ILE A 369 14.23 -28.12 11.35
C ILE A 369 15.31 -28.18 10.28
N PHE A 370 15.72 -27.04 9.70
CA PHE A 370 16.76 -27.02 8.65
C PHE A 370 18.11 -27.58 9.12
N GLN A 371 18.48 -27.39 10.39
CA GLN A 371 19.68 -28.00 10.97
C GLN A 371 19.51 -29.53 11.07
N LEU A 372 18.38 -30.02 11.57
CA LEU A 372 18.11 -31.46 11.67
C LEU A 372 18.03 -32.14 10.30
N GLU A 373 17.46 -31.48 9.28
CA GLU A 373 17.47 -31.94 7.89
C GLU A 373 18.88 -32.04 7.31
N TRP A 374 19.74 -31.05 7.59
CA TRP A 374 21.15 -31.06 7.18
C TRP A 374 21.94 -32.16 7.89
N GLU A 375 21.76 -32.32 9.20
CA GLU A 375 22.39 -33.39 9.99
C GLU A 375 21.93 -34.77 9.50
N HIS A 376 20.64 -34.97 9.28
CA HIS A 376 20.10 -36.20 8.69
C HIS A 376 20.72 -36.48 7.32
N LYS A 377 20.76 -35.49 6.42
CA LYS A 377 21.34 -35.65 5.08
C LYS A 377 22.83 -35.98 5.12
N LYS A 378 23.58 -35.36 6.03
CA LYS A 378 24.99 -35.67 6.30
C LYS A 378 25.18 -37.11 6.79
N MET A 379 24.34 -37.56 7.73
CA MET A 379 24.39 -38.94 8.23
C MET A 379 24.03 -39.95 7.13
N THR A 380 23.03 -39.65 6.28
CA THR A 380 22.71 -40.48 5.10
C THR A 380 23.89 -40.60 4.14
N MET A 381 24.57 -39.50 3.81
CA MET A 381 25.78 -39.53 2.97
C MET A 381 26.93 -40.33 3.60
N GLN A 382 27.09 -40.28 4.93
CA GLN A 382 28.07 -41.11 5.63
C GLN A 382 27.69 -42.60 5.61
N ILE A 383 26.39 -42.92 5.72
CA ILE A 383 25.88 -44.29 5.57
C ILE A 383 26.08 -44.79 4.13
N GLU A 384 25.88 -43.95 3.11
CA GLU A 384 26.12 -44.29 1.70
C GLU A 384 27.60 -44.55 1.40
N ASP A 385 28.51 -43.70 1.92
CA ASP A 385 29.96 -43.85 1.83
C ASP A 385 30.47 -45.12 2.54
N LEU A 386 29.99 -45.40 3.76
CA LEU A 386 30.32 -46.64 4.48
C LEU A 386 29.77 -47.88 3.77
N ASN A 387 28.55 -47.82 3.22
CA ASN A 387 28.00 -48.89 2.41
C ASN A 387 28.76 -49.09 1.10
N GLN A 388 29.29 -48.03 0.48
CA GLN A 388 30.13 -48.15 -0.70
C GLN A 388 31.47 -48.81 -0.34
N LYS A 389 32.14 -48.36 0.73
CA LYS A 389 33.37 -48.99 1.24
C LYS A 389 33.16 -50.47 1.59
N ALA A 390 32.01 -50.83 2.14
CA ALA A 390 31.66 -52.24 2.37
C ALA A 390 31.48 -53.04 1.06
N ARG A 391 30.83 -52.46 0.04
CA ARG A 391 30.76 -53.06 -1.31
C ARG A 391 32.13 -53.18 -1.97
N ASP A 392 32.99 -52.18 -1.81
CA ASP A 392 34.36 -52.19 -2.34
C ASP A 392 35.20 -53.29 -1.66
N ILE A 393 35.10 -53.44 -0.34
CA ILE A 393 35.75 -54.54 0.41
C ILE A 393 35.25 -55.92 -0.03
N LEU A 394 33.94 -56.08 -0.30
CA LEU A 394 33.37 -57.34 -0.77
C LEU A 394 33.69 -57.66 -2.25
N THR A 395 33.95 -56.65 -3.07
CA THR A 395 34.27 -56.82 -4.50
C THR A 395 35.76 -56.78 -4.81
N LEU A 396 36.60 -56.35 -3.86
CA LEU A 396 38.06 -56.31 -3.98
C LEU A 396 38.63 -57.72 -4.21
N PRO A 397 39.23 -58.02 -5.38
CA PRO A 397 39.79 -59.34 -5.63
C PRO A 397 41.00 -59.59 -4.72
N ILE A 398 40.98 -60.73 -4.01
CA ILE A 398 42.07 -61.16 -3.15
C ILE A 398 43.19 -61.72 -4.05
N SER A 399 44.19 -60.89 -4.34
CA SER A 399 45.44 -61.35 -4.96
C SER A 399 46.24 -62.23 -4.00
N LYS A 400 47.16 -63.04 -4.53
CA LYS A 400 48.03 -63.90 -3.71
C LYS A 400 48.82 -63.11 -2.67
N ASP A 401 49.26 -61.90 -3.01
CA ASP A 401 50.01 -61.02 -2.11
C ASP A 401 49.14 -60.51 -0.96
N ARG A 402 47.87 -60.17 -1.25
CA ARG A 402 46.87 -59.81 -0.22
C ARG A 402 46.54 -61.00 0.69
N GLN A 403 46.47 -62.22 0.12
CA GLN A 403 46.29 -63.44 0.91
C GLN A 403 47.50 -63.70 1.82
N LEU A 404 48.73 -63.51 1.33
CA LEU A 404 49.95 -63.61 2.13
C LEU A 404 49.98 -62.55 3.25
N PHE A 405 49.61 -61.30 2.96
CA PHE A 405 49.51 -60.23 3.97
C PHE A 405 48.55 -60.58 5.11
N LEU A 406 47.38 -61.14 4.79
CA LEU A 406 46.37 -61.53 5.79
C LEU A 406 46.71 -62.83 6.55
N THR A 407 47.61 -63.67 6.02
CA THR A 407 47.93 -64.99 6.60
C THR A 407 49.25 -65.00 7.39
N VAL A 408 50.21 -64.14 7.02
CA VAL A 408 51.57 -64.16 7.60
C VAL A 408 51.71 -63.05 8.65
N LEU A 409 51.78 -63.45 9.93
CA LEU A 409 51.92 -62.56 11.10
C LEU A 409 53.10 -61.59 11.06
N ASN A 410 54.11 -61.85 10.21
CA ASN A 410 55.22 -60.95 9.93
C ASN A 410 55.46 -60.87 8.42
N TYR A 411 54.49 -60.30 7.70
CA TYR A 411 54.55 -60.12 6.25
C TYR A 411 55.77 -59.31 5.80
N ASP A 412 56.13 -58.25 6.54
CA ASP A 412 57.30 -57.42 6.22
C ASP A 412 58.60 -58.21 6.34
N GLY A 413 58.72 -59.09 7.35
CA GLY A 413 59.82 -60.05 7.49
C GLY A 413 59.85 -61.09 6.37
N HIS A 414 58.69 -61.56 5.89
CA HIS A 414 58.60 -62.46 4.73
C HIS A 414 59.02 -61.76 3.44
N ILE A 415 58.59 -60.50 3.22
CA ILE A 415 59.05 -59.68 2.10
C ILE A 415 60.56 -59.42 2.19
N ALA A 416 61.08 -59.00 3.35
CA ALA A 416 62.50 -58.74 3.54
C ALA A 416 63.36 -59.99 3.29
N HIS A 417 62.88 -61.17 3.71
CA HIS A 417 63.53 -62.44 3.40
C HIS A 417 63.48 -62.75 1.88
N HIS A 418 62.32 -62.60 1.24
CA HIS A 418 62.17 -62.83 -0.20
C HIS A 418 63.04 -61.87 -1.03
N ILE A 419 63.09 -60.59 -0.66
CA ILE A 419 63.99 -59.58 -1.25
C ILE A 419 65.44 -60.02 -1.06
N SER A 420 65.86 -60.39 0.16
CA SER A 420 67.25 -60.82 0.40
C SER A 420 67.62 -62.07 -0.40
N VAL A 421 66.71 -63.03 -0.59
CA VAL A 421 66.91 -64.20 -1.46
C VAL A 421 67.03 -63.79 -2.93
N MET A 422 66.22 -62.85 -3.41
CA MET A 422 66.33 -62.30 -4.76
C MET A 422 67.65 -61.52 -4.96
N GLU A 423 68.07 -60.69 -4.00
CA GLU A 423 69.33 -59.96 -4.00
C GLU A 423 70.55 -60.90 -4.01
N GLN A 424 70.53 -61.96 -3.20
CA GLN A 424 71.56 -63.00 -3.21
C GLN A 424 71.63 -63.71 -4.57
N THR A 425 70.48 -64.05 -5.16
CA THR A 425 70.38 -64.70 -6.47
C THR A 425 70.87 -63.78 -7.59
N LEU A 426 70.48 -62.49 -7.56
CA LEU A 426 71.00 -61.45 -8.47
C LEU A 426 72.51 -61.27 -8.30
N GLY A 427 73.03 -61.27 -7.07
CA GLY A 427 74.46 -61.19 -6.78
C GLY A 427 75.26 -62.41 -7.26
N ILE A 428 74.64 -63.60 -7.32
CA ILE A 428 75.23 -64.80 -7.96
C ILE A 428 75.22 -64.65 -9.49
N MET A 429 74.10 -64.20 -10.08
CA MET A 429 73.99 -63.97 -11.52
C MET A 429 74.95 -62.88 -12.01
N ASP A 430 75.13 -61.79 -11.26
CA ASP A 430 76.10 -60.72 -11.55
C ASP A 430 77.55 -61.24 -11.50
N LYS A 431 77.92 -62.04 -10.49
CA LYS A 431 79.24 -62.68 -10.41
C LYS A 431 79.49 -63.61 -11.60
N LEU A 432 78.48 -64.38 -12.02
CA LEU A 432 78.54 -65.24 -13.20
C LEU A 432 78.68 -64.42 -14.48
N HIS A 433 77.87 -63.37 -14.64
CA HIS A 433 77.92 -62.47 -15.79
C HIS A 433 79.28 -61.78 -15.90
N LYS A 434 79.81 -61.23 -14.81
CA LYS A 434 81.16 -60.62 -14.75
C LYS A 434 82.28 -61.63 -15.06
N LYS A 435 82.13 -62.92 -14.71
CA LYS A 435 83.05 -63.99 -15.12
C LYS A 435 82.96 -64.25 -16.62
N ASN A 436 81.74 -64.32 -17.18
CA ASN A 436 81.51 -64.56 -18.60
C ASN A 436 82.00 -63.40 -19.47
N VAL A 437 81.74 -62.14 -19.07
CA VAL A 437 82.28 -60.94 -19.73
C VAL A 437 83.81 -60.94 -19.72
N LYS A 438 84.47 -61.27 -18.60
CA LYS A 438 85.93 -61.40 -18.55
C LYS A 438 86.47 -62.51 -19.47
N ASN A 439 85.75 -63.62 -19.63
CA ASN A 439 86.13 -64.68 -20.57
C ASN A 439 85.95 -64.24 -22.04
N LEU A 440 84.85 -63.55 -22.36
CA LEU A 440 84.62 -62.98 -23.69
C LEU A 440 85.67 -61.91 -24.03
N GLN A 441 86.02 -61.03 -23.09
CA GLN A 441 87.09 -60.04 -23.25
C GLN A 441 88.46 -60.67 -23.49
N LYS A 442 88.78 -61.81 -22.85
CA LYS A 442 89.99 -62.59 -23.18
C LYS A 442 89.92 -63.13 -24.60
N ARG A 443 88.79 -63.73 -24.99
CA ARG A 443 88.62 -64.30 -26.34
C ARG A 443 88.66 -63.26 -27.44
N ILE A 444 88.13 -62.06 -27.19
CA ILE A 444 88.27 -60.89 -28.07
C ILE A 444 89.75 -60.54 -28.22
N LYS A 445 90.52 -60.42 -27.13
CA LYS A 445 91.97 -60.14 -27.19
C LYS A 445 92.82 -61.24 -27.85
N GLU A 446 92.37 -62.49 -27.81
CA GLU A 446 92.96 -63.59 -28.58
C GLU A 446 92.67 -63.41 -30.08
N LEU A 447 91.43 -63.09 -30.45
CA LEU A 447 91.02 -62.86 -31.83
C LEU A 447 91.63 -61.60 -32.43
N GLU A 448 91.71 -60.50 -31.69
CA GLU A 448 92.40 -59.25 -32.07
C GLU A 448 93.87 -59.53 -32.45
N LYS A 449 94.57 -60.34 -31.66
CA LYS A 449 95.95 -60.78 -31.98
C LYS A 449 96.02 -61.67 -33.21
N CYS A 450 95.07 -62.58 -33.39
CA CYS A 450 94.99 -63.39 -34.61
C CYS A 450 94.71 -62.54 -35.85
N ILE A 451 93.86 -61.51 -35.73
CA ILE A 451 93.59 -60.54 -36.79
C ILE A 451 94.86 -59.74 -37.12
N SER A 452 95.54 -59.14 -36.14
CA SER A 452 96.76 -58.37 -36.41
C SER A 452 97.88 -59.20 -37.02
N LEU A 453 98.01 -60.48 -36.64
CA LEU A 453 98.95 -61.41 -37.28
C LEU A 453 98.55 -61.69 -38.75
N LYS A 454 97.25 -61.90 -39.04
CA LYS A 454 96.78 -62.10 -40.42
C LYS A 454 96.78 -60.83 -41.26
N GLU A 455 96.65 -59.66 -40.67
CA GLU A 455 96.85 -58.37 -41.33
C GLU A 455 98.34 -58.19 -41.71
N GLN A 456 99.27 -58.58 -40.84
CA GLN A 456 100.69 -58.55 -41.15
C GLN A 456 101.07 -59.58 -42.22
N GLU A 457 100.62 -60.84 -42.12
CA GLU A 457 100.80 -61.84 -43.19
C GLU A 457 100.23 -61.35 -44.53
N ASN A 458 99.02 -60.77 -44.54
CA ASN A 458 98.42 -60.19 -45.74
C ASN A 458 99.21 -58.99 -46.27
N TYR A 459 99.85 -58.19 -45.41
CA TYR A 459 100.70 -57.08 -45.81
C TYR A 459 102.01 -57.57 -46.46
N GLU A 460 102.64 -58.59 -45.88
CA GLU A 460 103.84 -59.25 -46.41
C GLU A 460 103.54 -59.89 -47.77
N LEU A 461 102.44 -60.66 -47.90
CA LEU A 461 101.95 -61.20 -49.18
C LEU A 461 101.58 -60.10 -50.19
N SER A 462 101.10 -58.94 -49.73
CA SER A 462 100.83 -57.78 -50.58
C SER A 462 102.11 -57.04 -51.03
N LEU A 463 103.22 -57.23 -50.31
CA LEU A 463 104.54 -56.76 -50.70
C LEU A 463 105.14 -57.71 -51.76
N GLU A 464 105.12 -59.01 -51.51
CA GLU A 464 105.52 -60.04 -52.49
C GLU A 464 104.73 -59.91 -53.80
N LEU A 465 103.40 -59.68 -53.74
CA LEU A 465 102.59 -59.45 -54.94
C LEU A 465 103.03 -58.21 -55.74
N LYS A 466 103.50 -57.15 -55.08
CA LYS A 466 104.04 -55.96 -55.77
C LYS A 466 105.40 -56.24 -56.39
N GLU A 467 106.29 -56.91 -55.68
CA GLU A 467 107.63 -57.28 -56.18
C GLU A 467 107.54 -58.30 -57.33
N MET A 468 106.60 -59.25 -57.24
CA MET A 468 106.29 -60.17 -58.33
C MET A 468 105.62 -59.45 -59.51
N LEU A 469 104.76 -58.44 -59.27
CA LEU A 469 104.17 -57.62 -60.33
C LEU A 469 105.23 -56.79 -61.06
N VAL A 470 106.20 -56.21 -60.35
CA VAL A 470 107.37 -55.55 -60.95
C VAL A 470 108.20 -56.56 -61.74
N SER A 471 108.54 -57.71 -61.14
CA SER A 471 109.26 -58.79 -61.84
C SER A 471 108.55 -59.26 -63.11
N VAL A 472 107.21 -59.29 -63.11
CA VAL A 472 106.39 -59.67 -64.26
C VAL A 472 106.28 -58.53 -65.29
N SER A 473 106.29 -57.26 -64.88
CA SER A 473 106.30 -56.12 -65.82
C SER A 473 107.66 -55.95 -66.49
N GLU A 474 108.76 -56.17 -65.77
CA GLU A 474 110.13 -56.24 -66.31
C GLU A 474 110.28 -57.41 -67.26
N ARG A 475 109.87 -58.63 -66.86
CA ARG A 475 109.85 -59.80 -67.77
C ARG A 475 108.93 -59.60 -68.95
N ARG A 476 107.81 -58.86 -68.82
CA ARG A 476 106.95 -58.50 -69.95
C ARG A 476 107.67 -57.56 -70.92
N HIS A 477 108.30 -56.50 -70.43
CA HIS A 477 109.10 -55.61 -71.28
C HIS A 477 110.26 -56.31 -71.97
N ILE A 478 110.96 -57.22 -71.28
CA ILE A 478 112.02 -58.05 -71.86
C ILE A 478 111.44 -59.02 -72.90
N SER A 479 110.29 -59.66 -72.61
CA SER A 479 109.62 -60.56 -73.54
C SER A 479 109.13 -59.83 -74.80
N GLU A 480 108.47 -58.68 -74.64
CA GLU A 480 107.96 -57.86 -75.75
C GLU A 480 109.10 -57.27 -76.60
N ALA A 481 110.27 -57.00 -76.01
CA ALA A 481 111.48 -56.61 -76.73
C ALA A 481 112.20 -57.78 -77.43
N ALA A 482 111.97 -59.03 -77.00
CA ALA A 482 112.62 -60.24 -77.52
C ALA A 482 111.68 -61.17 -78.33
N ASP A 483 110.46 -60.73 -78.64
CA ASP A 483 109.34 -61.59 -79.06
C ASP A 483 109.46 -62.14 -80.50
N THR A 484 110.36 -63.10 -80.66
CA THR A 484 110.42 -64.00 -81.82
C THR A 484 109.23 -64.98 -81.87
N GLN A 485 108.41 -65.05 -80.82
CA GLN A 485 107.29 -65.99 -80.70
C GLN A 485 106.10 -65.55 -81.57
N ARG A 486 105.86 -64.24 -81.71
CA ARG A 486 104.94 -63.69 -82.73
C ARG A 486 105.34 -64.01 -84.18
N VAL A 487 106.60 -64.36 -84.44
CA VAL A 487 107.06 -64.84 -85.75
C VAL A 487 106.91 -66.36 -85.85
N SER A 488 107.25 -67.11 -84.80
CA SER A 488 107.12 -68.57 -84.80
C SER A 488 105.66 -69.05 -84.90
N GLU A 489 104.69 -68.34 -84.30
CA GLU A 489 103.26 -68.66 -84.49
C GLU A 489 102.77 -68.49 -85.93
N LYS A 490 103.29 -67.50 -86.68
CA LYS A 490 102.98 -67.33 -88.10
C LYS A 490 103.55 -68.48 -88.93
N ILE A 491 104.80 -68.87 -88.65
CA ILE A 491 105.48 -69.99 -89.32
C ILE A 491 104.80 -71.32 -88.98
N ALA A 492 104.34 -71.51 -87.74
CA ALA A 492 103.60 -72.71 -87.32
C ALA A 492 102.26 -72.84 -88.06
N LYS A 493 101.51 -71.74 -88.21
CA LYS A 493 100.25 -71.72 -88.99
C LYS A 493 100.49 -72.03 -90.47
N GLN A 494 101.59 -71.56 -91.07
CA GLN A 494 101.97 -71.92 -92.44
C GLN A 494 102.33 -73.41 -92.56
N ARG A 495 103.20 -73.94 -91.68
CA ARG A 495 103.55 -75.37 -91.65
C ARG A 495 102.34 -76.29 -91.47
N TYR A 496 101.35 -75.88 -90.67
CA TYR A 496 100.10 -76.63 -90.51
C TYR A 496 99.29 -76.72 -91.82
N GLN A 497 99.25 -75.64 -92.62
CA GLN A 497 98.63 -75.66 -93.95
C GLN A 497 99.40 -76.54 -94.95
N GLU A 498 100.73 -76.61 -94.87
CA GLU A 498 101.55 -77.52 -95.69
C GLU A 498 101.35 -78.99 -95.29
N ILE A 499 101.23 -79.28 -93.99
CA ILE A 499 100.91 -80.62 -93.47
C ILE A 499 99.52 -81.08 -93.95
N LEU A 500 98.52 -80.18 -93.99
CA LEU A 500 97.21 -80.48 -94.56
C LEU A 500 97.29 -80.81 -96.06
N LYS A 501 98.06 -80.04 -96.85
CA LYS A 501 98.31 -80.35 -98.27
C LYS A 501 99.00 -81.71 -98.46
N GLN A 502 100.04 -82.01 -97.67
CA GLN A 502 100.68 -83.33 -97.71
C GLN A 502 99.77 -84.47 -97.27
N LYS A 503 98.85 -84.24 -96.31
CA LYS A 503 97.88 -85.25 -95.89
C LYS A 503 96.86 -85.55 -96.99
N HIS A 504 96.40 -84.52 -97.72
CA HIS A 504 95.52 -84.69 -98.86
C HIS A 504 96.20 -85.43 -100.02
N LEU A 505 97.45 -85.08 -100.35
CA LEU A 505 98.24 -85.79 -101.38
C LEU A 505 98.54 -87.25 -101.00
N ARG A 506 98.80 -87.57 -99.72
CA ARG A 506 98.90 -88.96 -99.26
C ARG A 506 97.57 -89.71 -99.21
N GLY A 507 96.43 -89.01 -99.20
CA GLY A 507 95.12 -89.61 -99.47
C GLY A 507 95.01 -90.07 -100.92
N LEU A 508 95.35 -89.20 -101.87
CA LEU A 508 95.39 -89.51 -103.30
C LEU A 508 96.34 -90.67 -103.65
N VAL A 509 97.50 -90.76 -102.99
CA VAL A 509 98.40 -91.93 -103.13
C VAL A 509 97.70 -93.22 -102.69
N LYS A 510 97.05 -93.23 -101.52
CA LYS A 510 96.30 -94.39 -101.04
C LYS A 510 95.12 -94.76 -101.94
N GLU A 511 94.34 -93.80 -102.41
CA GLU A 511 93.24 -94.08 -103.34
C GLU A 511 93.74 -94.64 -104.67
N GLN A 512 94.92 -94.23 -105.17
CA GLN A 512 95.51 -94.80 -106.39
C GLN A 512 96.14 -96.19 -106.16
N GLU A 513 96.74 -96.44 -105.00
CA GLU A 513 97.26 -97.75 -104.61
C GLU A 513 96.11 -98.76 -104.41
N GLU A 514 95.08 -98.40 -103.61
CA GLU A 514 93.88 -99.22 -103.38
C GLU A 514 93.12 -99.49 -104.70
N GLN A 515 93.02 -98.51 -105.61
CA GLN A 515 92.37 -98.70 -106.91
C GLN A 515 93.05 -99.74 -107.81
N PHE A 516 94.37 -99.97 -107.70
CA PHE A 516 95.09 -100.89 -108.60
C PHE A 516 95.84 -102.06 -107.94
N GLU A 517 95.86 -102.19 -106.61
CA GLU A 517 95.86 -103.53 -106.03
C GLU A 517 94.57 -104.29 -106.44
N ILE A 518 93.42 -103.62 -106.58
CA ILE A 518 92.19 -104.20 -107.14
C ILE A 518 92.38 -104.65 -108.60
N LEU A 519 93.20 -103.95 -109.39
CA LEU A 519 93.60 -104.38 -110.74
C LEU A 519 94.50 -105.62 -110.67
N GLN A 520 95.49 -105.65 -109.77
CA GLN A 520 96.45 -106.77 -109.67
C GLN A 520 95.84 -108.03 -109.00
N ALA A 521 94.82 -107.86 -108.16
CA ALA A 521 93.95 -108.92 -107.63
C ALA A 521 92.83 -109.35 -108.61
N LYS A 522 92.83 -108.82 -109.84
CA LYS A 522 92.34 -109.51 -111.04
C LYS A 522 93.56 -109.96 -111.85
N ALA A 523 94.28 -110.97 -111.36
CA ALA A 523 93.93 -112.40 -111.48
C ALA A 523 94.00 -112.90 -112.95
N GLU A 524 94.37 -114.14 -113.26
CA GLU A 524 94.04 -115.42 -112.57
C GLU A 524 92.54 -115.78 -112.58
#